data_AF-A0A947EQ99-F1
#
_entry.id   AF-A0A947EQ99-F1
#
_cell.length_a   1.000
_cell.length_b   1.000
_cell.length_c   1.000
_cell.angle_alpha   90.00
_cell.angle_beta   90.00
_cell.angle_gamma   90.00
#
_symmetry.space_group_name_H-M   'P 1'
#
loop_
_entity.id
_entity.type
_entity.pdbx_description
1 polymer ?
#
loop_
_entity_poly.entity_id
_entity_poly.type
_entity_poly.pdbx_seq_one_letter_code
_entity_poly.pdbx_strand_id
1 'polypeptide(L)'
;MIKSIPYFNYNSIGLFYEPQQFYKSIREEFPDLRYNQKSCDLVFIGRDCIEKVDFNSLKSLCHHRSMILIEGIYANRRSSEFWKTLITKDWVTVSIDFYYGGILFLRREQEKQHFRIRI
;
A
#
# COMPACT_ATOMS: atom_id res chain seq x y z
N MET A 1 11.86 2.19 -1.70
CA MET A 1 10.40 2.00 -1.89
C MET A 1 9.77 3.08 -2.77
N ILE A 2 10.12 4.35 -2.55
CA ILE A 2 9.60 5.52 -3.27
C ILE A 2 9.93 5.49 -4.79
N LYS A 3 11.02 4.83 -5.18
CA LYS A 3 11.40 4.54 -6.58
C LYS A 3 10.31 3.82 -7.41
N SER A 4 9.30 3.23 -6.77
CA SER A 4 8.13 2.67 -7.47
C SER A 4 7.30 3.73 -8.19
N ILE A 5 7.27 4.96 -7.67
CA ILE A 5 6.50 6.08 -8.25
C ILE A 5 6.91 6.34 -9.71
N PRO A 6 8.19 6.65 -10.03
CA PRO A 6 8.60 6.86 -11.41
C PRO A 6 8.59 5.56 -12.24
N TYR A 7 8.89 4.41 -11.63
CA TYR A 7 8.90 3.13 -12.35
C TYR A 7 7.53 2.76 -12.93
N PHE A 8 6.45 3.00 -12.16
CA PHE A 8 5.08 2.70 -12.60
C PHE A 8 4.33 3.91 -13.19
N ASN A 9 4.98 5.07 -13.31
CA ASN A 9 4.35 6.33 -13.71
C ASN A 9 3.14 6.70 -12.82
N TYR A 10 3.29 6.54 -11.50
CA TYR A 10 2.25 6.88 -10.53
C TYR A 10 2.20 8.39 -10.28
N ASN A 11 0.99 8.95 -10.32
CA ASN A 11 0.77 10.40 -10.26
C ASN A 11 -0.03 10.81 -9.01
N SER A 12 -0.53 9.85 -8.23
CA SER A 12 -1.33 10.11 -7.05
C SER A 12 -1.00 9.17 -5.90
N ILE A 13 -0.98 9.73 -4.69
CA ILE A 13 -0.68 9.00 -3.46
C ILE A 13 -1.74 9.24 -2.38
N GLY A 14 -2.19 8.14 -1.77
CA GLY A 14 -2.95 8.12 -0.53
C GLY A 14 -2.03 7.72 0.62
N LEU A 15 -2.12 8.41 1.75
CA LEU A 15 -1.24 8.18 2.89
C LEU A 15 -2.09 7.94 4.14
N PHE A 16 -2.05 6.72 4.67
CA PHE A 16 -2.69 6.38 5.94
C PHE A 16 -1.74 6.69 7.09
N TYR A 17 -1.85 7.94 7.54
CA TYR A 17 -1.32 8.50 8.78
C TYR A 17 0.16 8.17 9.01
N GLU A 18 1.06 9.04 8.55
CA GLU A 18 2.50 8.89 8.75
C GLU A 18 3.11 10.22 9.23
N PRO A 19 4.31 10.21 9.84
CA PRO A 19 4.91 11.40 10.44
C PRO A 19 5.06 12.50 9.40
N GLN A 20 4.89 13.75 9.83
CA GLN A 20 5.02 14.94 8.96
C GLN A 20 6.33 14.96 8.15
N GLN A 21 7.39 14.33 8.65
CA GLN A 21 8.69 14.24 7.99
C GLN A 21 8.65 13.38 6.71
N PHE A 22 7.93 12.26 6.69
CA PHE A 22 7.80 11.44 5.49
C PHE A 22 7.05 12.19 4.39
N TYR A 23 5.96 12.87 4.74
CA TYR A 23 5.22 13.74 3.80
C TYR A 23 6.12 14.81 3.20
N LYS A 24 7.00 15.41 4.01
CA LYS A 24 7.91 16.46 3.55
C LYS A 24 8.88 15.90 2.52
N SER A 25 9.53 14.77 2.81
CA SER A 25 10.49 14.16 1.87
C SER A 25 9.85 13.71 0.56
N ILE A 26 8.66 13.11 0.59
CA ILE A 26 7.96 12.72 -0.66
C ILE A 26 7.59 13.95 -1.50
N ARG A 27 7.15 15.04 -0.87
CA ARG A 27 6.81 16.29 -1.59
C ARG A 27 8.04 16.96 -2.19
N GLU A 28 9.18 16.89 -1.51
CA GLU A 28 10.45 17.43 -2.02
C GLU A 28 10.97 16.61 -3.21
N GLU A 29 10.87 15.28 -3.16
CA GLU A 29 11.35 14.40 -4.23
C GLU A 29 10.37 14.31 -5.42
N PHE A 30 9.06 14.38 -5.16
CA PHE A 30 7.99 14.28 -6.17
C PHE A 30 6.99 15.45 -6.03
N PRO A 31 7.36 16.67 -6.47
CA PRO A 31 6.52 17.86 -6.33
C PRO A 31 5.20 17.78 -7.11
N ASP A 32 5.19 17.06 -8.23
CA ASP A 32 4.01 16.91 -9.11
C ASP A 32 3.01 15.84 -8.63
N LEU A 33 3.35 15.11 -7.55
CA LEU A 33 2.51 14.03 -7.03
C LEU A 33 1.21 14.60 -6.43
N ARG A 34 0.08 14.02 -6.79
CA ARG A 34 -1.23 14.45 -6.30
C ARG A 34 -1.58 13.75 -4.99
N TYR A 35 -2.03 14.53 -4.02
CA TYR A 35 -2.44 14.04 -2.69
C TYR A 35 -3.95 14.16 -2.52
N ASN A 36 -4.50 13.47 -1.51
CA ASN A 36 -5.92 13.58 -1.11
C ASN A 36 -6.91 13.30 -2.25
N GLN A 37 -6.54 12.42 -3.16
CA GLN A 37 -7.42 12.01 -4.24
C GLN A 37 -8.43 10.98 -3.73
N LYS A 38 -9.61 10.95 -4.35
CA LYS A 38 -10.61 9.89 -4.10
C LYS A 38 -10.16 8.54 -4.64
N SER A 39 -9.18 8.51 -5.53
CA SER A 39 -8.64 7.33 -6.17
C SER A 39 -7.15 7.56 -6.41
N CYS A 40 -6.31 6.68 -5.85
CA CYS A 40 -4.86 6.85 -5.79
C CYS A 40 -4.14 5.72 -6.51
N ASP A 41 -3.04 6.04 -7.19
CA ASP A 41 -2.18 5.05 -7.84
C ASP A 41 -1.35 4.27 -6.82
N LEU A 42 -0.89 4.97 -5.78
CA LEU A 42 -0.15 4.39 -4.66
C LEU A 42 -0.87 4.71 -3.35
N VAL A 43 -1.04 3.71 -2.48
CA VAL A 43 -1.49 3.91 -1.10
C VAL A 43 -0.42 3.41 -0.16
N PHE A 44 0.03 4.25 0.77
CA PHE A 44 0.99 3.86 1.80
C PHE A 44 0.27 3.71 3.15
N ILE A 45 0.54 2.60 3.83
CA ILE A 45 0.07 2.31 5.18
C ILE A 45 1.28 2.14 6.08
N GLY A 46 1.39 3.07 7.01
CA GLY A 46 2.36 3.06 8.08
C GLY A 46 2.20 1.92 9.06
N ARG A 47 3.31 1.45 9.66
CA ARG A 47 3.30 0.41 10.70
C ARG A 47 2.34 0.74 11.85
N ASP A 48 2.37 1.98 12.33
CA ASP A 48 1.60 2.42 13.50
C ASP A 48 0.12 2.67 13.20
N CYS A 49 -0.27 2.48 11.94
CA CYS A 49 -1.58 2.87 11.43
C CYS A 49 -2.40 1.69 10.94
N ILE A 50 -1.77 0.52 10.76
CA ILE A 50 -2.41 -0.72 10.33
C ILE A 50 -3.72 -0.98 11.08
N GLU A 51 -3.72 -0.85 12.41
CA GLU A 51 -4.89 -1.14 13.26
C GLU A 51 -6.05 -0.15 13.07
N LYS A 52 -5.78 1.03 12.50
CA LYS A 52 -6.79 2.08 12.25
C LYS A 52 -7.35 2.01 10.83
N VAL A 53 -6.82 1.15 9.97
CA VAL A 53 -7.24 1.05 8.57
C VAL A 53 -8.51 0.22 8.46
N ASP A 54 -9.60 0.87 8.07
CA ASP A 54 -10.81 0.18 7.61
C ASP A 54 -10.65 -0.29 6.16
N PHE A 55 -11.01 -1.55 5.88
CA PHE A 55 -10.84 -2.15 4.56
C PHE A 55 -11.73 -1.53 3.48
N ASN A 56 -12.94 -1.06 3.84
CA ASN A 56 -13.83 -0.43 2.86
C ASN A 56 -13.29 0.95 2.45
N SER A 57 -12.79 1.71 3.42
CA SER A 57 -12.12 2.99 3.21
C SER A 57 -10.81 2.83 2.43
N LEU A 58 -10.06 1.75 2.67
CA LEU A 58 -8.88 1.42 1.88
C LEU A 58 -9.26 1.09 0.43
N LYS A 59 -10.29 0.26 0.23
CA LYS A 59 -10.78 -0.13 -1.10
C LYS A 59 -11.29 1.08 -1.89
N SER A 60 -11.98 2.02 -1.25
CA SER A 60 -12.54 3.19 -1.94
C SER A 60 -11.48 4.15 -2.49
N LEU A 61 -10.28 4.14 -1.90
CA LEU A 61 -9.13 4.90 -2.38
C LEU A 61 -8.38 4.21 -3.54
N CYS A 62 -8.73 2.97 -3.87
CA CYS A 62 -7.99 2.19 -4.85
C CYS A 62 -8.80 1.99 -6.14
N HIS A 63 -8.11 2.02 -7.27
CA HIS A 63 -8.58 1.61 -8.59
C HIS A 63 -7.87 0.33 -9.07
N HIS A 64 -8.25 -0.15 -10.25
CA HIS A 64 -7.79 -1.41 -10.84
C HIS A 64 -6.31 -1.46 -11.26
N ARG A 65 -5.52 -0.42 -10.98
CA ARG A 65 -4.06 -0.41 -11.15
C ARG A 65 -3.33 0.12 -9.92
N SER A 66 -4.05 0.29 -8.82
CA SER A 66 -3.48 0.77 -7.57
C SER A 66 -2.50 -0.24 -6.98
N MET A 67 -1.48 0.30 -6.34
CA MET A 67 -0.56 -0.43 -5.48
C MET A 67 -0.78 0.02 -4.04
N ILE A 68 -0.86 -0.94 -3.12
CA ILE A 68 -0.85 -0.66 -1.68
C ILE A 68 0.49 -1.14 -1.14
N LEU A 69 1.13 -0.29 -0.36
CA LEU A 69 2.37 -0.56 0.31
C LEU A 69 2.17 -0.45 1.82
N ILE A 70 2.60 -1.48 2.55
CA ILE A 70 2.31 -1.63 3.97
C ILE A 70 3.61 -1.96 4.69
N GLU A 71 3.98 -1.17 5.68
CA GLU A 71 5.13 -1.46 6.53
C GLU A 71 4.73 -2.27 7.76
N GLY A 72 5.64 -3.11 8.27
CA GLY A 72 5.46 -3.76 9.57
C GLY A 72 4.33 -4.79 9.61
N ILE A 73 4.09 -5.51 8.52
CA ILE A 73 3.05 -6.57 8.46
C ILE A 73 3.24 -7.68 9.51
N TYR A 74 4.45 -7.85 10.06
CA TYR A 74 4.76 -8.77 11.17
C TYR A 74 5.23 -8.07 12.45
N ALA A 75 5.03 -6.75 12.58
CA ALA A 75 5.50 -6.00 13.76
C ALA A 75 4.86 -6.49 15.06
N ASN A 76 3.62 -6.96 15.00
CA ASN A 76 2.94 -7.60 16.12
C ASN A 76 1.85 -8.58 15.61
N ARG A 77 1.16 -9.24 16.54
CA ARG A 77 0.08 -10.20 16.21
C ARG A 77 -1.05 -9.55 15.39
N ARG A 78 -1.47 -8.34 15.74
CA ARG A 78 -2.57 -7.63 15.06
C ARG A 78 -2.17 -7.25 13.63
N SER A 79 -0.96 -6.75 13.41
CA SER A 79 -0.44 -6.48 12.07
C SER A 79 -0.43 -7.74 11.20
N SER A 80 -0.05 -8.88 11.80
CA SER A 80 -0.02 -10.17 11.12
C SER A 80 -1.42 -10.65 10.73
N GLU A 81 -2.40 -10.46 11.60
CA GLU A 81 -3.82 -10.79 11.36
C GLU A 81 -4.46 -9.88 10.31
N PHE A 82 -4.14 -8.59 10.37
CA PHE A 82 -4.54 -7.61 9.36
C PHE A 82 -4.02 -8.01 7.98
N TRP A 83 -2.72 -8.32 7.86
CA TRP A 83 -2.11 -8.76 6.61
C TRP A 83 -2.77 -10.02 6.06
N LYS A 84 -2.93 -11.06 6.89
CA LYS A 84 -3.62 -12.31 6.52
C LYS A 84 -5.04 -12.05 6.03
N THR A 85 -5.77 -11.14 6.67
CA THR A 85 -7.14 -10.79 6.26
C THR A 85 -7.17 -9.96 4.99
N LEU A 86 -6.18 -9.10 4.78
CA LEU A 86 -6.12 -8.21 3.63
C LEU A 86 -5.79 -8.98 2.35
N ILE A 87 -4.87 -9.95 2.38
CA ILE A 87 -4.53 -10.77 1.20
C ILE A 87 -5.70 -11.64 0.74
N THR A 88 -6.66 -11.98 1.60
CA THR A 88 -7.83 -12.77 1.21
C THR A 88 -8.91 -11.95 0.50
N LYS A 89 -8.84 -10.62 0.51
CA LYS A 89 -9.83 -9.77 -0.16
C LYS A 89 -9.90 -10.05 -1.67
N ASP A 90 -11.12 -10.04 -2.19
CA ASP A 90 -11.45 -10.29 -3.61
C ASP A 90 -10.82 -9.25 -4.55
N TRP A 91 -10.70 -8.01 -4.08
CA TRP A 91 -10.12 -6.91 -4.83
C TRP A 91 -8.58 -6.91 -4.82
N VAL A 92 -7.94 -7.75 -4.00
CA VAL A 92 -6.49 -7.96 -3.99
C VAL A 92 -6.14 -9.11 -4.92
N THR A 93 -5.34 -8.80 -5.95
CA THR A 93 -4.95 -9.77 -6.98
C THR A 93 -3.56 -10.32 -6.73
N VAL A 94 -2.54 -9.48 -6.60
CA VAL A 94 -1.19 -9.93 -6.25
C VAL A 94 -0.81 -9.40 -4.88
N SER A 95 -0.24 -10.26 -4.06
CA SER A 95 0.33 -9.88 -2.78
C SER A 95 1.78 -10.36 -2.70
N ILE A 96 2.68 -9.50 -2.24
CA ILE A 96 4.09 -9.78 -2.07
C ILE A 96 4.45 -9.50 -0.62
N ASP A 97 4.83 -10.55 0.08
CA ASP A 97 5.34 -10.52 1.44
C ASP A 97 6.87 -10.53 1.39
N PHE A 98 7.51 -9.51 1.95
CA PHE A 98 8.97 -9.42 2.03
C PHE A 98 9.45 -9.22 3.48
N TYR A 99 8.72 -9.80 4.44
CA TYR A 99 8.97 -9.78 5.89
C TYR A 99 8.87 -8.41 6.57
N TYR A 100 9.62 -7.40 6.13
CA TYR A 100 9.57 -6.06 6.70
C TYR A 100 8.28 -5.30 6.35
N GLY A 101 7.59 -5.73 5.29
CA GLY A 101 6.38 -5.13 4.78
C GLY A 101 5.72 -6.01 3.73
N GLY A 102 4.64 -5.49 3.16
CA GLY A 102 3.88 -6.12 2.10
C GLY A 102 3.54 -5.13 0.99
N ILE A 103 3.48 -5.63 -0.24
CA ILE A 103 2.93 -4.91 -1.40
C ILE A 103 1.71 -5.66 -1.89
N LEU A 104 0.66 -4.92 -2.24
CA LEU A 104 -0.53 -5.44 -2.89
C LEU A 104 -0.72 -4.74 -4.22
N PHE A 105 -1.08 -5.49 -5.25
CA PHE A 105 -1.57 -4.96 -6.51
C PHE A 105 -3.04 -5.32 -6.68
N LEU A 106 -3.81 -4.33 -7.10
CA LEU A 106 -5.15 -4.50 -7.62
C LEU A 106 -5.00 -4.43 -9.12
N ARG A 107 -4.96 -5.57 -9.82
CA ARG A 107 -4.81 -5.70 -11.28
C ARG A 107 -5.69 -6.84 -11.73
N ARG A 108 -6.87 -6.52 -12.26
CA ARG A 108 -7.90 -7.53 -12.59
C ARG A 108 -7.49 -8.46 -13.73
N GLU A 109 -6.47 -8.09 -14.48
CA GLU A 109 -5.93 -8.84 -15.61
C GLU A 109 -5.01 -9.99 -15.17
N GLN A 110 -4.70 -10.10 -13.87
CA GLN A 110 -3.83 -11.13 -13.32
C GLN A 110 -4.58 -12.05 -12.36
N GLU A 111 -4.24 -13.33 -12.38
CA GLU A 111 -4.74 -14.30 -11.42
C GLU A 111 -4.33 -13.95 -9.98
N LYS A 112 -5.14 -14.39 -9.02
CA LYS A 112 -4.85 -14.14 -7.61
C LYS A 112 -3.61 -14.91 -7.17
N GLN A 113 -2.58 -14.20 -6.72
CA GLN A 113 -1.28 -14.77 -6.36
C GLN A 113 -0.71 -14.17 -5.08
N HIS A 114 -0.09 -15.01 -4.27
CA HIS A 114 0.64 -14.60 -3.06
C HIS A 114 2.09 -15.07 -3.16
N PHE A 115 3.02 -14.11 -3.17
CA PHE A 115 4.45 -14.34 -3.19
C PHE A 115 5.02 -14.04 -1.82
N ARG A 116 5.94 -14.90 -1.36
CA ARG A 116 6.73 -14.66 -0.15
C ARG A 116 8.21 -14.71 -0.51
N ILE A 117 8.85 -13.55 -0.38
CA ILE A 117 10.28 -13.40 -0.62
C ILE A 117 11.02 -13.86 0.64
N ARG A 118 11.92 -14.84 0.46
CA ARG A 118 12.86 -15.28 1.50
C ARG A 118 14.23 -14.75 1.10
N ILE A 119 14.76 -13.84 1.91
CA ILE A 119 16.11 -13.27 1.76
C ILE A 119 17.01 -13.93 2.79
#